data_AF-A0A418AHU1-F1
#
_entry.id   AF-A0A418AHU1-F1
#
_cell.length_a   1.000
_cell.length_b   1.000
_cell.length_c   1.000
_cell.angle_alpha   90.00
_cell.angle_beta   90.00
_cell.angle_gamma   90.00
#
_symmetry.space_group_name_H-M   'P 1'
#
loop_
_entity.id
_entity.type
_entity.pdbx_description
1 polymer ?
#
loop_
_entity_poly.entity_id
_entity_poly.type
_entity_poly.pdbx_seq_one_letter_code
_entity_poly.pdbx_strand_id
1 'polypeptide(L)'
;MADNADTVIASRKSPGRPAFKYGRKTVPKFYKNKTVDYKHRLEAIIKRESTRKVHGWVSRREHIEAMANRTYTSRQKTARLRGIGTSLPREAEEQLTRRVHGMRKDGIPVTYAMLRLMALETAIDVGLTETEFMAGWHWIRGSKRRNNMTFRTKTCVGQDTNEDGARALEQFAERIRNVVVQHGIERI
;
A
#
# COMPACT_ATOMS: atom_id res chain seq x y z
N MET A 1 -57.69 -52.71 51.49
CA MET A 1 -57.69 -51.28 51.87
C MET A 1 -56.28 -50.76 51.64
N ALA A 2 -56.19 -49.68 50.87
CA ALA A 2 -55.07 -48.74 50.69
C ALA A 2 -53.73 -49.30 50.17
N ASP A 3 -52.93 -48.61 49.37
CA ASP A 3 -53.07 -47.49 48.43
C ASP A 3 -51.69 -47.44 47.75
N ASN A 4 -51.58 -47.90 46.50
CA ASN A 4 -50.36 -47.73 45.71
C ASN A 4 -50.40 -46.34 45.08
N ALA A 5 -49.81 -45.36 45.76
CA ALA A 5 -49.62 -44.03 45.22
C ALA A 5 -48.37 -44.01 44.33
N ASP A 6 -48.55 -44.32 43.05
CA ASP A 6 -47.57 -44.00 42.01
C ASP A 6 -47.42 -42.47 41.92
N THR A 7 -46.33 -41.95 42.49
CA THR A 7 -45.94 -40.55 42.32
C THR A 7 -45.53 -40.28 40.89
N VAL A 8 -46.48 -39.79 40.08
CA VAL A 8 -46.21 -39.27 38.73
C VAL A 8 -45.32 -38.03 38.83
N ILE A 9 -44.05 -38.17 38.46
CA ILE A 9 -43.12 -37.05 38.31
C ILE A 9 -43.62 -36.18 37.14
N ALA A 10 -44.25 -35.05 37.46
CA ALA A 10 -44.64 -34.08 36.46
C ALA A 10 -43.40 -33.51 35.75
N SER A 11 -43.29 -33.75 34.44
CA SER A 11 -42.29 -33.16 33.56
C SER A 11 -42.31 -31.64 33.68
N ARG A 12 -41.22 -31.05 34.18
CA ARG A 12 -41.03 -29.59 34.19
C ARG A 12 -40.86 -29.13 32.75
N LYS A 13 -41.83 -28.36 32.23
CA LYS A 13 -41.71 -27.68 30.94
C LYS A 13 -40.44 -26.82 30.95
N SER A 14 -39.52 -27.06 30.01
CA SER A 14 -38.32 -26.24 29.84
C SER A 14 -38.71 -24.77 29.74
N PRO A 15 -38.04 -23.86 30.46
CA PRO A 15 -38.28 -22.43 30.26
C PRO A 15 -37.85 -22.11 28.84
N GLY A 16 -38.83 -21.80 27.99
CA GLY A 16 -38.58 -21.38 26.62
C GLY A 16 -37.63 -20.19 26.56
N ARG A 17 -37.08 -19.99 25.36
CA ARG A 17 -36.16 -18.90 25.00
C ARG A 17 -36.59 -17.57 25.67
N PRO A 18 -35.68 -16.87 26.37
CA PRO A 18 -36.03 -15.67 27.14
C PRO A 18 -36.71 -14.63 26.23
N ALA A 19 -37.69 -13.93 26.81
CA ALA A 19 -38.37 -12.82 26.16
C ALA A 19 -37.33 -11.84 25.61
N PHE A 20 -37.47 -11.51 24.32
CA PHE A 20 -36.59 -10.60 23.60
C PHE A 20 -36.41 -9.30 24.44
N LYS A 21 -35.16 -8.97 24.78
CA LYS A 21 -34.78 -7.96 25.80
C LYS A 21 -35.17 -6.52 25.44
N TYR A 22 -35.52 -6.28 24.19
CA TYR A 22 -36.13 -5.06 23.70
C TYR A 22 -37.62 -5.38 23.55
N GLY A 23 -38.54 -4.56 24.04
CA GLY A 23 -39.99 -4.84 23.99
C GLY A 23 -40.54 -5.09 22.58
N ARG A 24 -41.85 -4.91 22.35
CA ARG A 24 -42.39 -4.98 20.98
C ARG A 24 -41.54 -4.08 20.08
N LYS A 25 -40.76 -4.69 19.16
CA LYS A 25 -39.99 -3.95 18.16
C LYS A 25 -40.98 -2.97 17.54
N THR A 26 -40.70 -1.67 17.59
CA THR A 26 -41.46 -0.71 16.80
C THR A 26 -41.53 -1.26 15.40
N VAL A 27 -42.75 -1.43 14.88
CA VAL A 27 -42.92 -1.85 13.48
C VAL A 27 -42.01 -0.97 12.64
N PRO A 28 -41.17 -1.54 11.77
CA PRO A 28 -40.35 -0.73 10.87
C PRO A 28 -41.27 0.33 10.28
N LYS A 29 -40.86 1.60 10.30
CA LYS A 29 -41.57 2.62 9.52
C LYS A 29 -41.52 2.11 8.10
N PHE A 30 -42.59 1.43 7.67
CA PHE A 30 -42.88 1.21 6.27
C PHE A 30 -43.08 2.64 5.76
N TYR A 31 -41.98 3.29 5.38
CA TYR A 31 -42.04 4.35 4.40
C TYR A 31 -42.95 3.75 3.34
N LYS A 32 -44.11 4.38 3.13
CA LYS A 32 -45.14 3.84 2.27
C LYS A 32 -44.41 3.50 0.97
N ASN A 33 -44.16 2.21 0.73
CA ASN A 33 -43.96 1.73 -0.61
C ASN A 33 -45.34 1.95 -1.21
N LYS A 34 -45.63 3.20 -1.62
CA LYS A 34 -46.57 3.45 -2.70
C LYS A 34 -46.16 2.41 -3.74
N THR A 35 -47.12 1.71 -4.34
CA THR A 35 -46.86 0.73 -5.38
C THR A 35 -46.29 1.48 -6.58
N VAL A 36 -45.04 1.91 -6.48
CA VAL A 36 -44.33 2.60 -7.54
C VAL A 36 -43.71 1.49 -8.35
N ASP A 37 -44.04 1.50 -9.64
CA ASP A 37 -43.54 0.54 -10.60
C ASP A 37 -42.02 0.42 -10.47
N TYR A 38 -41.50 -0.79 -10.65
CA TYR A 38 -40.09 -1.10 -10.51
C TYR A 38 -39.23 -0.16 -11.37
N LYS A 39 -39.71 0.17 -12.59
CA LYS A 39 -39.05 1.11 -13.51
C LYS A 39 -38.86 2.48 -12.90
N HIS A 40 -39.90 3.04 -12.27
CA HIS A 40 -39.82 4.36 -11.63
C HIS A 40 -38.88 4.37 -10.42
N ARG A 41 -38.86 3.30 -9.63
CA ARG A 41 -37.88 3.15 -8.53
C ARG A 41 -36.45 3.08 -9.06
N LEU A 42 -36.23 2.32 -10.13
CA LEU A 42 -34.93 2.19 -10.78
C LEU A 42 -34.46 3.54 -11.33
N GLU A 43 -35.32 4.28 -12.02
CA GLU A 43 -35.02 5.62 -12.56
C GLU A 43 -34.67 6.62 -11.45
N ALA A 44 -35.42 6.63 -10.35
CA ALA A 44 -35.13 7.49 -9.20
C ALA A 44 -33.77 7.16 -8.56
N ILE A 45 -33.41 5.88 -8.45
CA ILE A 45 -32.10 5.43 -7.97
C ILE A 45 -31.00 5.88 -8.93
N ILE A 46 -31.15 5.60 -10.23
CA ILE A 46 -30.18 6.01 -11.26
C ILE A 46 -29.97 7.53 -11.24
N LYS A 47 -31.05 8.31 -11.16
CA LYS A 47 -31.00 9.77 -11.08
C LYS A 47 -30.30 10.27 -9.81
N ARG A 48 -30.56 9.64 -8.66
CA ARG A 48 -29.88 9.98 -7.40
C ARG A 48 -28.40 9.61 -7.44
N GLU A 49 -28.05 8.49 -8.05
CA GLU A 49 -26.65 8.09 -8.18
C GLU A 49 -25.88 8.95 -9.19
N SER A 50 -26.49 9.31 -10.32
CA SER A 50 -25.88 10.17 -11.33
C SER A 50 -25.63 11.57 -10.77
N THR A 51 -26.60 12.17 -10.10
CA THR A 51 -26.43 13.45 -9.41
C THR A 51 -25.34 13.39 -8.33
N ARG A 52 -25.31 12.33 -7.49
CA ARG A 52 -24.25 12.14 -6.49
C ARG A 52 -22.86 12.03 -7.12
N LYS A 53 -22.72 11.31 -8.24
CA LYS A 53 -21.45 11.20 -8.98
C LYS A 53 -21.02 12.56 -9.53
N VAL A 54 -21.94 13.30 -10.15
CA VAL A 54 -21.69 14.65 -10.67
C VAL A 54 -21.24 15.58 -9.54
N HIS A 55 -21.95 15.63 -8.42
CA HIS A 55 -21.52 16.44 -7.27
C HIS A 55 -20.16 15.99 -6.72
N GLY A 56 -19.89 14.68 -6.68
CA GLY A 56 -18.60 14.13 -6.28
C GLY A 56 -17.45 14.43 -7.26
N TRP A 57 -17.75 14.69 -8.54
CA TRP A 57 -16.77 15.16 -9.52
C TRP A 57 -16.56 16.67 -9.41
N VAL A 58 -17.64 17.44 -9.28
CA VAL A 58 -17.60 18.90 -9.08
C VAL A 58 -16.79 19.24 -7.84
N SER A 59 -17.01 18.56 -6.72
CA SER A 59 -16.25 18.75 -5.48
C SER A 59 -14.76 18.44 -5.60
N ARG A 60 -14.35 17.58 -6.54
CA ARG A 60 -12.94 17.17 -6.75
C ARG A 60 -12.37 17.69 -8.07
N ARG A 61 -13.02 18.68 -8.68
CA ARG A 61 -12.71 19.15 -10.02
C ARG A 61 -11.26 19.60 -10.16
N GLU A 62 -10.78 20.43 -9.23
CA GLU A 62 -9.40 20.93 -9.23
C GLU A 62 -8.37 19.79 -9.20
N HIS A 63 -8.61 18.75 -8.39
CA HIS A 63 -7.73 17.58 -8.32
C HIS A 63 -7.73 16.78 -9.63
N ILE A 64 -8.91 16.61 -10.25
CA ILE A 64 -9.05 15.91 -11.53
C ILE A 64 -8.34 16.68 -12.63
N GLU A 65 -8.52 18.00 -12.71
CA GLU A 65 -7.86 18.87 -13.68
C GLU A 65 -6.33 18.87 -13.50
N ALA A 66 -5.84 18.96 -12.25
CA ALA A 66 -4.41 18.88 -11.96
C ALA A 66 -3.79 17.53 -12.38
N MET A 67 -4.53 16.42 -12.23
CA MET A 67 -4.09 15.10 -12.69
C MET A 67 -4.17 14.93 -14.21
N ALA A 68 -5.18 15.51 -14.85
CA ALA A 68 -5.36 15.48 -16.30
C ALA A 68 -4.27 16.29 -17.03
N ASN A 69 -3.84 17.42 -16.46
CA ASN A 69 -2.83 18.30 -17.03
C ASN A 69 -1.39 17.76 -16.92
N ARG A 70 -1.19 16.67 -16.16
CA ARG A 70 0.12 16.01 -16.02
C ARG A 70 0.29 14.94 -17.09
N THR A 71 1.39 15.00 -17.83
CA THR A 71 1.74 14.09 -18.93
C THR A 71 1.67 12.60 -18.56
N TYR A 72 2.03 12.24 -17.34
CA TYR A 72 2.09 10.85 -16.86
C TYR A 72 0.82 10.35 -16.16
N THR A 73 -0.12 11.24 -15.82
CA THR A 73 -1.42 10.89 -15.17
C THR A 73 -2.64 11.17 -16.05
N SER A 74 -2.48 11.86 -17.19
CA SER A 74 -3.58 12.22 -18.09
C SER A 74 -4.42 11.03 -18.59
N ARG A 75 -3.78 9.86 -18.79
CA ARG A 75 -4.43 8.62 -19.22
C ARG A 75 -5.07 7.83 -18.07
N GLN A 76 -4.92 8.26 -16.81
CA GLN A 76 -5.44 7.54 -15.65
C GLN A 76 -6.92 7.87 -15.42
N LYS A 77 -7.76 6.84 -15.38
CA LYS A 77 -9.20 6.97 -15.11
C LYS A 77 -9.57 6.88 -13.62
N THR A 78 -8.60 6.51 -12.78
CA THR A 78 -8.77 6.38 -11.33
C THR A 78 -7.51 6.87 -10.63
N ALA A 79 -7.69 7.60 -9.54
CA ALA A 79 -6.62 8.00 -8.64
C ALA A 79 -6.88 7.40 -7.26
N ARG A 80 -5.84 6.81 -6.65
CA ARG A 80 -5.85 6.39 -5.24
C ARG A 80 -4.95 7.35 -4.47
N LEU A 81 -5.38 7.77 -3.28
CA LEU A 81 -4.53 8.52 -2.37
C LEU A 81 -3.27 7.70 -2.06
N ARG A 82 -2.12 8.37 -2.05
CA ARG A 82 -0.87 7.78 -1.53
C ARG A 82 -1.13 7.43 -0.05
N GLY A 83 -0.80 6.21 0.39
CA GLY A 83 -1.08 5.74 1.75
C GLY A 83 -2.19 4.69 1.86
N ILE A 84 -3.09 4.55 0.88
CA ILE A 84 -4.25 3.67 1.04
C ILE A 84 -3.95 2.23 0.58
N GLY A 85 -3.91 1.33 1.56
CA GLY A 85 -4.12 -0.12 1.42
C GLY A 85 -2.91 -0.95 1.02
N THR A 86 -1.78 -0.33 0.69
CA THR A 86 -0.54 -1.08 0.40
C THR A 86 0.75 -0.37 0.77
N SER A 87 0.76 0.90 1.19
CA SER A 87 1.99 1.70 1.29
C SER A 87 2.31 2.16 2.70
N LEU A 88 3.56 1.93 3.10
CA LEU A 88 4.22 2.54 4.24
C LEU A 88 4.12 4.08 4.19
N PRO A 89 4.10 4.80 5.33
CA PRO A 89 4.15 6.27 5.33
C PRO A 89 5.36 6.80 4.57
N ARG A 90 5.21 7.98 3.96
CA ARG A 90 6.19 8.53 3.03
C ARG A 90 7.60 8.63 3.64
N GLU A 91 7.69 9.13 4.87
CA GLU A 91 8.97 9.33 5.57
C GLU A 91 9.69 7.99 5.80
N ALA A 92 8.95 6.97 6.23
CA ALA A 92 9.49 5.62 6.43
C ALA A 92 9.85 4.93 5.10
N GLU A 93 9.05 5.12 4.04
CA GLU A 93 9.38 4.62 2.69
C GLU A 93 10.66 5.30 2.13
N GLU A 94 10.88 6.58 2.42
CA GLU A 94 12.10 7.30 2.07
C GLU A 94 13.32 6.80 2.86
N GLN A 95 13.20 6.58 4.18
CA GLN A 95 14.27 6.00 5.00
C GLN A 95 14.68 4.60 4.53
N LEU A 96 13.69 3.73 4.29
CA LEU A 96 13.90 2.40 3.72
C LEU A 96 14.66 2.50 2.39
N THR A 97 14.27 3.45 1.53
CA THR A 97 14.93 3.68 0.25
C THR A 97 16.39 4.07 0.43
N ARG A 98 16.71 5.00 1.35
CA ARG A 98 18.09 5.39 1.64
C ARG A 98 18.92 4.20 2.14
N ARG A 99 18.38 3.40 3.05
CA ARG A 99 19.04 2.19 3.56
C ARG A 99 19.36 1.21 2.42
N VAL A 100 18.41 0.95 1.52
CA VAL A 100 18.61 0.11 0.32
C VAL A 100 19.69 0.67 -0.62
N HIS A 101 19.73 1.98 -0.82
CA HIS A 101 20.78 2.61 -1.64
C HIS A 101 22.16 2.52 -0.98
N GLY A 102 22.24 2.67 0.35
CA GLY A 102 23.47 2.46 1.11
C GLY A 102 24.03 1.05 0.92
N MET A 103 23.21 0.02 1.14
CA MET A 103 23.62 -1.38 0.93
C MET A 103 24.13 -1.63 -0.49
N ARG A 104 23.50 -1.01 -1.49
CA ARG A 104 23.95 -1.10 -2.90
C ARG A 104 25.26 -0.37 -3.16
N LYS A 105 25.51 0.75 -2.48
CA LYS A 105 26.79 1.47 -2.54
C LYS A 105 27.93 0.58 -2.00
N ASP A 106 27.63 -0.22 -0.98
CA ASP A 106 28.56 -1.17 -0.37
C ASP A 106 28.69 -2.48 -1.19
N GLY A 107 28.06 -2.58 -2.37
CA GLY A 107 28.11 -3.76 -3.24
C GLY A 107 27.19 -4.90 -2.83
N ILE A 108 26.34 -4.73 -1.81
CA ILE A 108 25.45 -5.77 -1.30
C ILE A 108 24.17 -5.82 -2.15
N PRO A 109 23.87 -6.95 -2.83
CA PRO A 109 22.68 -7.06 -3.65
C PRO A 109 21.43 -7.14 -2.78
N VAL A 110 20.48 -6.24 -2.99
CA VAL A 110 19.19 -6.25 -2.31
C VAL A 110 18.18 -7.12 -3.07
N THR A 111 18.00 -8.35 -2.61
CA THR A 111 17.04 -9.30 -3.18
C THR A 111 15.59 -8.95 -2.81
N TYR A 112 14.62 -9.62 -3.44
CA TYR A 112 13.20 -9.44 -3.13
C TYR A 112 12.88 -9.73 -1.67
N ALA A 113 13.40 -10.85 -1.13
CA ALA A 113 13.15 -11.25 0.25
C ALA A 113 13.74 -10.25 1.24
N MET A 114 14.94 -9.74 0.96
CA MET A 114 15.60 -8.76 1.83
C MET A 114 14.81 -7.44 1.87
N LEU A 115 14.38 -6.94 0.71
CA LEU A 115 13.52 -5.75 0.64
C LEU A 115 12.20 -5.95 1.39
N ARG A 116 11.62 -7.16 1.33
CA ARG A 116 10.40 -7.50 2.07
C ARG A 116 10.63 -7.46 3.57
N LEU A 117 11.71 -8.07 4.06
CA LEU A 117 12.04 -8.09 5.49
C LEU A 117 12.29 -6.68 6.03
N MET A 118 13.09 -5.87 5.33
CA MET A 118 13.35 -4.48 5.73
C MET A 118 12.08 -3.63 5.72
N ALA A 119 11.15 -3.89 4.80
CA ALA A 119 9.86 -3.21 4.76
C ALA A 119 8.97 -3.59 5.95
N LEU A 120 8.98 -4.86 6.35
CA LEU A 120 8.22 -5.32 7.53
C LEU A 120 8.84 -4.75 8.82
N GLU A 121 10.17 -4.73 8.93
CA GLU A 121 10.88 -4.09 10.05
C GLU A 121 10.49 -2.61 10.17
N THR A 122 10.60 -1.85 9.07
CA THR A 122 10.18 -0.43 9.05
C THR A 122 8.69 -0.22 9.32
N ALA A 123 7.83 -1.20 9.03
CA ALA A 123 6.42 -1.13 9.38
C ALA A 123 6.21 -1.29 10.89
N ILE A 124 6.96 -2.19 11.53
CA ILE A 124 6.97 -2.36 12.99
C ILE A 124 7.43 -1.08 13.67
N ASP A 125 8.51 -0.45 13.18
CA ASP A 125 9.04 0.81 13.73
C ASP A 125 8.02 1.96 13.70
N VAL A 126 7.14 1.95 12.68
CA VAL A 126 6.08 2.94 12.49
C VAL A 126 4.80 2.58 13.25
N GLY A 127 4.73 1.39 13.85
CA GLY A 127 3.58 0.90 14.61
C GLY A 127 2.46 0.31 13.76
N LEU A 128 2.76 -0.14 12.54
CA LEU A 128 1.81 -0.87 11.70
C LEU A 128 1.75 -2.34 12.12
N THR A 129 0.54 -2.88 12.20
CA THR A 129 0.30 -4.28 12.46
C THR A 129 0.46 -5.13 11.20
N GLU A 130 0.71 -6.44 11.35
CA GLU A 130 0.92 -7.35 10.22
C GLU A 130 -0.27 -7.36 9.26
N THR A 131 -1.50 -7.26 9.78
CA THR A 131 -2.72 -7.20 8.95
C THR A 131 -2.85 -5.91 8.15
N GLU A 132 -2.20 -4.83 8.57
CA GLU A 132 -2.22 -3.53 7.90
C GLU A 132 -1.15 -3.44 6.81
N PHE A 133 0.01 -4.10 6.99
CA PHE A 133 1.10 -4.06 6.02
C PHE A 133 1.86 -5.38 5.88
N MET A 134 1.61 -6.07 4.77
CA MET A 134 2.21 -7.39 4.46
C MET A 134 3.46 -7.35 3.58
N ALA A 135 3.88 -6.15 3.14
CA ALA A 135 4.94 -5.97 2.13
C ALA A 135 4.78 -6.90 0.91
N GLY A 136 3.55 -7.11 0.43
CA GLY A 136 3.24 -8.06 -0.63
C GLY A 136 3.81 -7.67 -2.00
N TRP A 137 3.74 -8.59 -2.97
CA TRP A 137 4.31 -8.40 -4.32
C TRP A 137 3.89 -7.10 -5.00
N HIS A 138 2.61 -6.72 -4.87
CA HIS A 138 2.09 -5.46 -5.43
C HIS A 138 2.75 -4.23 -4.82
N TRP A 139 2.97 -4.23 -3.50
CA TRP A 139 3.67 -3.13 -2.85
C TRP A 139 5.14 -3.09 -3.27
N ILE A 140 5.85 -4.22 -3.25
CA ILE A 140 7.27 -4.27 -3.65
C ILE A 140 7.45 -3.78 -5.09
N ARG A 141 6.60 -4.24 -6.02
CA ARG A 141 6.63 -3.78 -7.41
C ARG A 141 6.34 -2.29 -7.53
N GLY A 142 5.37 -1.79 -6.76
CA GLY A 142 5.02 -0.37 -6.72
C GLY A 142 6.14 0.50 -6.14
N SER A 143 6.67 0.11 -4.98
CA SER A 143 7.75 0.81 -4.27
C SER A 143 9.01 0.88 -5.13
N LYS A 144 9.41 -0.22 -5.77
CA LYS A 144 10.55 -0.22 -6.72
C LYS A 144 10.39 0.79 -7.86
N ARG A 145 9.17 0.94 -8.40
CA ARG A 145 8.86 1.90 -9.47
C ARG A 145 8.82 3.34 -8.97
N ARG A 146 8.26 3.58 -7.79
CA ARG A 146 8.15 4.93 -7.20
C ARG A 146 9.51 5.48 -6.78
N ASN A 147 10.40 4.61 -6.30
CA ASN A 147 11.63 5.01 -5.63
C ASN A 147 12.89 4.65 -6.43
N ASN A 148 12.73 4.36 -7.73
CA ASN A 148 13.82 4.00 -8.66
C ASN A 148 14.73 2.85 -8.16
N MET A 149 14.20 1.93 -7.35
CA MET A 149 14.96 0.77 -6.85
C MET A 149 15.05 -0.37 -7.87
N THR A 150 14.51 -0.23 -9.07
CA THR A 150 14.70 -1.21 -10.15
C THR A 150 16.19 -1.36 -10.48
N PHE A 151 16.65 -2.59 -10.68
CA PHE A 151 17.94 -2.83 -11.33
C PHE A 151 17.86 -2.20 -12.72
N ARG A 152 18.51 -1.06 -12.91
CA ARG A 152 19.27 -0.90 -14.15
C ARG A 152 20.61 -1.50 -13.81
N THR A 153 20.85 -2.70 -14.32
CA THR A 153 22.20 -3.25 -14.38
C THR A 153 23.10 -2.14 -14.92
N LYS A 154 24.18 -1.79 -14.23
CA LYS A 154 25.21 -0.90 -14.78
C LYS A 154 25.91 -1.66 -15.91
N THR A 155 25.25 -1.85 -17.05
CA THR A 155 25.90 -2.24 -18.30
C THR A 155 26.39 -0.96 -18.92
N CYS A 156 27.58 -0.53 -18.51
CA CYS A 156 28.53 0.38 -19.18
C CYS A 156 29.23 1.29 -18.15
N VAL A 157 30.55 1.30 -18.24
CA VAL A 157 31.53 2.08 -17.47
C VAL A 157 31.28 3.61 -17.51
N GLY A 158 30.51 4.11 -18.47
CA GLY A 158 30.25 5.56 -18.65
C GLY A 158 29.20 6.20 -17.73
N GLN A 159 28.97 5.65 -16.53
CA GLN A 159 27.96 6.15 -15.57
C GLN A 159 28.52 6.32 -14.14
N ASP A 160 29.83 6.21 -13.96
CA ASP A 160 30.45 6.72 -12.74
C ASP A 160 30.39 8.25 -12.76
N THR A 161 30.13 8.86 -11.60
CA THR A 161 30.05 10.30 -11.45
C THR A 161 31.36 10.90 -11.97
N ASN A 162 31.32 11.98 -12.76
CA ASN A 162 32.54 12.58 -13.34
C ASN A 162 33.65 12.84 -12.30
N GLU A 163 33.24 13.14 -11.06
CA GLU A 163 34.13 13.33 -9.90
C GLU A 163 34.86 12.05 -9.46
N ASP A 164 34.18 10.90 -9.50
CA ASP A 164 34.79 9.60 -9.20
C ASP A 164 35.78 9.20 -10.31
N GLY A 165 35.47 9.55 -11.57
CA GLY A 165 36.38 9.38 -12.70
C GLY A 165 37.63 10.24 -12.60
N ALA A 166 37.49 11.51 -12.20
CA ALA A 166 38.62 12.42 -11.99
C ALA A 166 39.55 11.91 -10.88
N ARG A 167 38.99 11.44 -9.76
CA ARG A 167 39.77 10.88 -8.65
C ARG A 167 40.49 9.59 -9.04
N ALA A 168 39.85 8.73 -9.82
CA ALA A 168 40.49 7.51 -10.34
C ALA A 168 41.65 7.83 -11.31
N LEU A 169 41.50 8.86 -12.14
CA LEU A 169 42.55 9.31 -13.06
C LEU A 169 43.74 9.91 -12.29
N GLU A 170 43.48 10.67 -11.24
CA GLU A 170 44.52 11.28 -10.40
C GLU A 170 45.32 10.21 -9.63
N GLN A 171 44.64 9.22 -9.05
CA GLN A 171 45.28 8.06 -8.40
C GLN A 171 46.11 7.24 -9.39
N PHE A 172 45.61 7.05 -10.60
CA PHE A 172 46.34 6.34 -11.65
C PHE A 172 47.59 7.11 -12.09
N ALA A 173 47.48 8.43 -12.30
CA ALA A 173 48.59 9.29 -12.66
C ALA A 173 49.66 9.35 -11.56
N GLU A 174 49.26 9.39 -10.29
CA GLU A 174 50.18 9.32 -9.15
C GLU A 174 50.93 7.97 -9.12
N ARG A 175 50.22 6.87 -9.37
CA ARG A 175 50.82 5.54 -9.44
C ARG A 175 51.84 5.42 -10.59
N ILE A 176 51.55 5.97 -11.77
CA ILE A 176 52.52 6.00 -12.89
C ILE A 176 53.76 6.80 -12.50
N ARG A 177 53.59 8.00 -11.92
CA ARG A 177 54.72 8.84 -11.48
C ARG A 177 55.62 8.10 -10.50
N ASN A 178 55.04 7.39 -9.53
CA ASN A 178 55.80 6.60 -8.57
C ASN A 178 56.58 5.46 -9.24
N VAL A 179 55.97 4.76 -10.20
CA VAL A 179 56.63 3.68 -10.95
C VAL A 179 57.79 4.22 -11.81
N VAL A 180 57.59 5.36 -12.47
CA VAL A 180 58.60 6.01 -13.30
C VAL A 180 59.83 6.41 -12.48
N VAL A 181 59.62 6.99 -11.29
CA VAL A 181 60.69 7.36 -10.36
C VAL A 181 61.39 6.11 -9.81
N GLN A 182 60.62 5.10 -9.40
CA GLN A 182 61.18 3.87 -8.82
C GLN A 182 62.05 3.08 -9.80
N HIS A 183 61.69 3.07 -11.08
CA HIS A 183 62.37 2.30 -12.11
C HIS A 183 63.28 3.13 -13.04
N GLY A 184 63.40 4.44 -12.81
CA GLY A 184 64.26 5.31 -13.61
C GLY A 184 63.87 5.33 -15.09
N ILE A 185 62.57 5.36 -15.39
CA ILE A 185 62.07 5.28 -16.77
C ILE A 185 62.19 6.66 -17.43
N GLU A 186 63.23 6.86 -18.23
CA GLU A 186 63.50 8.14 -18.90
C GLU A 186 62.55 8.45 -20.08
N ARG A 187 61.74 7.47 -20.53
CA ARG A 187 60.76 7.65 -21.61
C ARG A 187 59.53 6.75 -21.44
N ILE A 188 58.35 7.36 -21.44
CA ILE A 188 57.03 6.69 -21.45
C ILE A 188 56.49 6.69 -22.89
#